data_AF-F0G277-F1
#
_entry.id   AF-F0G277-F1
#
_cell.length_a   1.000
_cell.length_b   1.000
_cell.length_c   1.000
_cell.angle_alpha   90.00
_cell.angle_beta   90.00
_cell.angle_gamma   90.00
#
_symmetry.space_group_name_H-M   'P 1'
#
loop_
_entity.id
_entity.type
_entity.pdbx_description
1 polymer ?
#
loop_
_entity_poly.entity_id
_entity_poly.type
_entity_poly.pdbx_seq_one_letter_code
_entity_poly.pdbx_strand_id
1 'polypeptide(L)'
;YERGTSKQAIRNGLEIVRDYTDKNGKPLDKIVLGQEIDVHLKIRATGSASVGNVAIVDLLPGGFDPVIAPPPATDAQDGSNGDGGDGGASAPAADAPW
;
A
#
# COMPACT_ATOMS: atom_id res chain seq x y z
N TYR A 1 -4.48 -24.45 -7.12
CA TYR A 1 -3.15 -24.45 -7.77
C TYR A 1 -2.25 -23.54 -6.94
N GLU A 2 -1.43 -24.12 -6.07
CA GLU A 2 -0.42 -23.40 -5.29
C GLU A 2 0.79 -23.16 -6.21
N ARG A 3 1.07 -21.90 -6.58
CA ARG A 3 2.37 -21.56 -7.16
C ARG A 3 3.37 -21.61 -6.00
N GLY A 4 4.14 -22.69 -5.92
CA GLY A 4 5.10 -22.92 -4.85
C GLY A 4 5.90 -21.66 -4.55
N THR A 5 5.79 -21.18 -3.32
CA THR A 5 6.50 -19.99 -2.83
C THR A 5 7.99 -20.23 -3.00
N SER A 6 8.63 -19.42 -3.86
CA SER A 6 10.08 -19.53 -4.07
C SER A 6 10.80 -19.20 -2.77
N LYS A 7 11.45 -20.21 -2.16
CA LYS A 7 12.22 -20.05 -0.91
C LYS A 7 13.61 -19.43 -1.11
N GLN A 8 14.03 -19.24 -2.36
CA GLN A 8 15.28 -18.56 -2.69
C GLN A 8 15.00 -17.09 -2.90
N ALA A 9 15.79 -16.22 -2.23
CA ALA A 9 15.76 -14.79 -2.49
C ALA A 9 16.12 -14.54 -3.95
N ILE A 10 15.20 -13.96 -4.72
CA ILE A 10 15.49 -13.44 -6.05
C ILE A 10 16.39 -12.22 -5.82
N ARG A 11 17.67 -12.33 -6.19
CA ARG A 11 18.68 -11.26 -6.04
C ARG A 11 19.15 -10.79 -7.41
N ASN A 12 18.24 -10.17 -8.16
CA ASN A 12 18.54 -9.57 -9.46
C ASN A 12 18.48 -8.04 -9.35
N GLY A 13 19.37 -7.45 -8.54
CA GLY A 13 19.44 -6.01 -8.31
C GLY A 13 18.40 -5.45 -7.32
N LEU A 14 17.40 -6.26 -6.95
CA LEU A 14 16.43 -5.98 -5.89
C LEU A 14 16.45 -7.12 -4.87
N GLU A 15 16.21 -6.79 -3.61
CA GLU A 15 15.94 -7.72 -2.52
C GLU A 15 14.62 -7.34 -1.88
N ILE A 16 13.79 -8.36 -1.60
CA ILE A 16 12.46 -8.22 -1.00
C ILE A 16 12.40 -9.14 0.21
N VAL A 17 11.99 -8.59 1.35
CA VAL A 17 11.74 -9.33 2.59
C VAL A 17 10.29 -9.11 3.00
N ARG A 18 9.61 -10.19 3.38
CA ARG A 18 8.22 -10.19 3.85
C ARG A 18 8.19 -10.71 5.29
N ASP A 19 7.74 -9.86 6.21
CA ASP A 19 7.56 -10.21 7.63
C ASP A 19 6.06 -10.11 7.99
N TYR A 20 5.65 -10.90 8.99
CA TYR A 20 4.29 -10.89 9.53
C TYR A 20 4.32 -10.52 11.00
N THR A 21 3.47 -9.57 11.39
CA THR A 21 3.30 -9.18 12.79
C THR A 21 1.83 -9.14 13.18
N ASP A 22 1.56 -9.19 14.48
CA ASP A 22 0.26 -8.71 14.97
C ASP A 22 0.18 -7.18 14.88
N LYS A 23 -0.98 -6.63 15.25
CA LYS A 23 -1.22 -5.18 15.34
C LYS A 23 -0.31 -4.43 16.32
N ASN A 24 0.38 -5.16 17.20
CA ASN A 24 1.32 -4.61 18.17
C ASN A 24 2.77 -4.70 17.68
N GLY A 25 3.00 -5.16 16.44
CA GLY A 25 4.33 -5.35 15.86
C GLY A 25 5.05 -6.61 16.34
N LYS A 26 4.38 -7.53 17.06
CA LYS A 26 5.00 -8.78 17.53
C LYS A 26 5.05 -9.79 16.38
N PRO A 27 6.21 -10.44 16.13
CA PRO A 27 6.32 -11.49 15.11
C PRO A 27 5.34 -12.65 15.34
N LEU A 28 4.79 -13.15 14.22
CA LEU A 28 3.82 -14.25 14.19
C LEU A 28 4.41 -15.51 13.54
N ASP A 29 4.26 -16.64 14.22
CA ASP A 29 4.56 -17.99 13.71
C ASP A 29 3.29 -18.82 13.44
N LYS A 30 2.21 -18.50 14.16
CA LYS A 30 0.88 -19.11 14.06
C LYS A 30 -0.19 -18.04 14.17
N ILE A 31 -1.32 -18.29 13.52
CA ILE A 31 -2.49 -17.42 13.54
C ILE A 31 -3.76 -18.24 13.75
N VAL A 32 -4.82 -17.58 14.21
CA VAL A 32 -6.17 -18.16 14.31
C VAL A 32 -7.10 -17.55 13.26
N LEU A 33 -8.20 -18.24 12.95
CA LEU A 33 -9.19 -17.74 11.99
C LEU A 33 -9.81 -16.42 12.48
N GLY A 34 -9.97 -15.47 11.56
CA GLY A 34 -10.51 -14.13 11.86
C GLY A 34 -9.49 -13.18 12.51
N GLN A 35 -8.26 -13.63 12.77
CA GLN A 35 -7.20 -12.75 13.24
C GLN A 35 -6.71 -11.84 12.11
N GLU A 36 -6.69 -10.54 12.38
CA GLU A 36 -6.02 -9.56 11.53
C GLU A 36 -4.51 -9.52 11.85
N ILE A 37 -3.71 -9.45 10.79
CA ILE A 37 -2.25 -9.41 10.85
C ILE A 37 -1.73 -8.32 9.94
N ASP A 38 -0.55 -7.82 10.26
CA ASP A 38 0.16 -6.84 9.44
C ASP A 38 1.21 -7.55 8.59
N VAL A 39 1.24 -7.22 7.31
CA VAL A 39 2.25 -7.69 6.34
C VAL A 39 3.23 -6.56 6.07
N HIS A 40 4.51 -6.79 6.37
CA HIS A 40 5.57 -5.82 6.15
C HIS A 40 6.44 -6.23 4.96
N LEU A 41 6.34 -5.47 3.86
CA LEU A 41 7.20 -5.65 2.68
C LEU A 41 8.35 -4.64 2.72
N LYS A 42 9.58 -5.14 2.89
CA LYS A 42 10.80 -4.34 2.84
C LYS A 42 11.51 -4.61 1.53
N ILE A 43 11.72 -3.57 0.73
CA ILE A 43 12.29 -3.68 -0.61
C ILE A 43 13.50 -2.77 -0.67
N ARG A 44 14.63 -3.26 -1.20
CA ARG A 44 15.81 -2.45 -1.45
C ARG A 44 16.50 -2.83 -2.75
N ALA A 45 17.13 -1.85 -3.38
CA ALA A 45 18.12 -2.11 -4.41
C ALA A 45 19.39 -2.68 -3.76
N THR A 46 19.99 -3.67 -4.40
CA THR A 46 21.25 -4.28 -3.92
C THR A 46 22.47 -3.81 -4.73
N GLY A 47 22.24 -3.06 -5.82
CA GLY A 47 23.29 -2.48 -6.67
C GLY A 47 23.52 -1.00 -6.38
N SER A 48 24.54 -0.43 -7.03
CA SER A 48 24.89 1.00 -6.94
C SER A 48 24.04 1.90 -7.83
N ALA A 49 23.39 1.35 -8.85
CA ALA A 49 22.47 2.07 -9.72
C ALA A 49 21.06 2.12 -9.13
N SER A 50 20.35 3.23 -9.36
CA SER A 50 18.93 3.33 -9.04
C SER A 50 18.11 2.38 -9.91
N VAL A 51 17.05 1.81 -9.34
CA VAL A 51 16.11 0.93 -10.05
C VAL A 51 14.80 1.67 -10.26
N GLY A 52 14.43 1.89 -11.53
CA GLY A 52 13.17 2.50 -11.93
C GLY A 52 12.17 1.49 -12.51
N ASN A 53 10.94 1.94 -12.76
CA ASN A 53 9.86 1.15 -13.40
C ASN A 53 9.53 -0.16 -12.67
N VAL A 54 9.38 -0.09 -11.35
CA VAL A 54 9.12 -1.26 -10.51
C VAL A 54 7.61 -1.48 -10.33
N ALA A 55 7.16 -2.70 -10.59
CA ALA A 55 5.82 -3.16 -10.23
C ALA A 55 5.93 -4.20 -9.11
N ILE A 56 5.12 -4.05 -8.06
CA ILE A 56 5.08 -4.96 -6.91
C ILE A 56 3.75 -5.71 -6.95
N VAL A 57 3.81 -7.04 -6.91
CA VAL A 57 2.63 -7.90 -6.85
C VAL A 57 2.77 -8.79 -5.62
N ASP A 58 1.97 -8.52 -4.59
CA ASP A 58 1.90 -9.37 -3.41
C ASP A 58 0.71 -10.32 -3.51
N LEU A 59 1.01 -11.58 -3.82
CA LEU A 59 -0.01 -12.62 -3.83
C LEU A 59 -0.33 -12.99 -2.38
N LEU A 60 -1.57 -12.73 -1.97
CA LEU A 60 -2.07 -13.13 -0.67
C LEU A 60 -2.21 -14.65 -0.60
N PRO A 61 -1.77 -15.30 0.50
CA PRO A 61 -2.05 -16.71 0.73
C PRO A 61 -3.55 -16.96 0.80
N GLY A 62 -3.99 -18.15 0.38
CA GLY A 62 -5.40 -18.54 0.48
C GLY A 62 -5.91 -18.46 1.94
N GLY A 63 -7.14 -17.99 2.12
CA GLY A 63 -7.76 -17.81 3.44
C GLY A 63 -7.48 -16.46 4.11
N PHE A 64 -6.77 -15.56 3.45
CA PHE A 64 -6.61 -14.17 3.86
C PHE A 64 -7.37 -13.23 2.93
N ASP A 65 -8.01 -12.24 3.53
CA ASP A 65 -8.59 -11.10 2.82
C ASP A 65 -7.90 -9.81 3.29
N PRO A 66 -7.63 -8.86 2.38
CA PRO A 66 -7.04 -7.58 2.77
C PRO A 66 -8.05 -6.74 3.56
N VAL A 67 -7.58 -6.11 4.63
CA VAL A 67 -8.37 -5.11 5.36
C VAL A 67 -8.32 -3.81 4.58
N ILE A 68 -9.42 -3.47 3.89
CA ILE A 68 -9.52 -2.24 3.11
C ILE A 68 -9.90 -1.11 4.07
N ALA A 69 -8.94 -0.25 4.39
CA ALA A 69 -9.22 1.01 5.08
C ALA A 69 -9.81 2.01 4.07
N PRO A 70 -10.88 2.75 4.42
CA PRO A 70 -11.30 3.88 3.62
C PRO A 70 -10.15 4.90 3.54
N PRO A 71 -9.96 5.57 2.39
CA PRO A 71 -8.96 6.61 2.29
C PRO A 71 -9.20 7.65 3.39
N PRO A 72 -8.13 8.22 3.98
CA PRO A 72 -8.29 9.26 4.98
C PRO A 72 -9.15 10.38 4.38
N ALA A 73 -10.15 10.83 5.14
CA ALA A 73 -10.91 12.01 4.75
C ALA A 73 -9.90 13.14 4.55
N THR A 74 -9.94 13.77 3.38
CA THR A 74 -9.15 14.97 3.15
C THR A 74 -9.78 16.02 4.07
N ASP A 75 -9.08 16.40 5.13
CA ASP A 75 -9.46 17.58 5.89
C ASP A 75 -9.44 18.74 4.90
N ALA A 76 -10.63 19.25 4.55
CA ALA A 76 -10.76 20.40 3.69
C ALA A 76 -9.95 21.53 4.34
N GLN A 77 -8.88 21.92 3.65
CA GLN A 77 -7.94 22.93 4.10
C GLN A 77 -8.70 24.25 4.34
N ASP A 78 -8.93 24.60 5.61
CA ASP A 78 -9.43 25.90 6.05
C ASP A 78 -8.34 26.94 5.77
N GLY A 79 -8.31 27.42 4.53
CA GLY A 79 -7.54 28.57 4.10
C GLY A 79 -8.15 29.85 4.64
N SER A 80 -7.95 30.13 5.92
CA SER A 80 -8.19 31.45 6.48
C SER A 80 -7.12 32.44 5.99
N ASN A 81 -7.39 33.12 4.87
CA ASN A 81 -6.92 34.50 4.63
C ASN A 81 -7.60 35.16 3.41
N GLY A 82 -8.47 36.14 3.68
CA GLY A 82 -8.48 37.42 2.96
C GLY A 82 -9.20 37.54 1.61
N ASP A 83 -10.44 38.03 1.68
CA ASP A 83 -10.98 39.16 0.89
C ASP A 83 -11.48 38.96 -0.56
N GLY A 84 -12.79 39.21 -0.73
CA GLY A 84 -13.34 39.93 -1.89
C GLY A 84 -13.92 39.15 -3.08
N GLY A 85 -15.26 39.09 -3.17
CA GLY A 85 -15.95 39.34 -4.45
C GLY A 85 -16.69 38.19 -5.16
N ASP A 86 -18.00 38.11 -4.89
CA ASP A 86 -19.13 37.99 -5.84
C ASP A 86 -19.31 36.76 -6.77
N GLY A 87 -20.31 35.94 -6.40
CA GLY A 87 -21.45 35.49 -7.22
C GLY A 87 -21.27 35.02 -8.68
N GLY A 88 -21.48 33.72 -8.90
CA GLY A 88 -21.89 33.20 -10.22
C GLY A 88 -21.80 31.68 -10.38
N ALA A 89 -22.93 30.98 -10.25
CA ALA A 89 -23.04 29.54 -10.49
C ALA A 89 -22.96 29.19 -11.99
N SER A 90 -22.24 28.11 -12.33
CA SER A 90 -22.68 26.99 -13.20
C SER A 90 -21.48 26.11 -13.61
N ALA A 91 -21.63 24.79 -13.48
CA ALA A 91 -20.64 23.76 -13.80
C ALA A 91 -20.21 23.73 -15.27
N PRO A 92 -19.12 23.03 -15.62
CA PRO A 92 -19.35 21.77 -16.31
C PRO A 92 -18.44 20.60 -15.86
N ALA A 93 -18.88 19.44 -16.33
CA ALA A 93 -18.36 18.09 -16.13
C ALA A 93 -16.95 17.87 -16.70
N ALA A 94 -16.43 16.67 -16.35
CA ALA A 94 -15.29 15.97 -16.96
C ALA A 94 -13.93 16.53 -16.50
N ASP A 95 -12.94 15.74 -16.13
CA ASP A 95 -12.56 14.40 -16.55
C ASP A 95 -11.89 13.67 -15.39
N ALA A 96 -12.13 12.37 -15.28
CA ALA A 96 -11.27 11.49 -14.51
C ALA A 96 -10.02 11.19 -15.35
N PRO A 97 -8.80 11.48 -14.87
CA PRO A 97 -7.60 10.91 -15.43
C PRO A 97 -7.10 9.82 -14.46
N TRP A 98 -7.15 8.58 -14.94
CA TRP A 98 -6.48 7.37 -14.44
C TRP A 98 -6.85 6.84 -13.03
#